data_AF-A0A1G4BIC0-F1
#
_entry.id   AF-A0A1G4BIC0-F1
#
_cell.length_a   1.000
_cell.length_b   1.000
_cell.length_c   1.000
_cell.angle_alpha   90.00
_cell.angle_beta   90.00
_cell.angle_gamma   90.00
#
_symmetry.space_group_name_H-M   'P 1'
#
loop_
_entity.id
_entity.type
_entity.pdbx_description
1 polymer ?
#
loop_
_entity_poly.entity_id
_entity_poly.type
_entity_poly.pdbx_seq_one_letter_code
_entity_poly.pdbx_strand_id
1 'polypeptide(L)'
;MHAPTVLILALGAFASAQKFIDFPNSLKCQTDGAGKEFANITKIDAQDAVKGPNGNVINNSAADAASGKCVKLSGVPFYAGSVPGKGSIYFAYDKAQDTYYFCSAQGAVDNKSGYPASCTEN
;
A
#
# COMPACT_ATOMS: atom_id res chain seq x y z
N MET A 1 -11.25 35.23 48.25
CA MET A 1 -11.13 35.22 46.78
C MET A 1 -10.69 33.81 46.39
N HIS A 2 -11.59 33.00 45.82
CA HIS A 2 -11.33 31.60 45.49
C HIS A 2 -10.85 31.53 44.03
N ALA A 3 -9.64 31.03 43.80
CA ALA A 3 -9.10 30.81 42.47
C ALA A 3 -9.64 29.47 41.92
N PRO A 4 -10.22 29.43 40.71
CA PRO A 4 -10.57 28.16 40.09
C PRO A 4 -9.32 27.61 39.39
N THR A 5 -8.80 26.50 39.90
CA THR A 5 -7.73 25.72 39.28
C THR A 5 -8.26 25.10 37.99
N VAL A 6 -7.82 25.60 36.82
CA VAL A 6 -8.13 25.00 35.53
C VAL A 6 -7.17 23.83 35.29
N LEU A 7 -7.68 22.62 35.45
CA LEU A 7 -6.99 21.38 35.13
C LEU A 7 -7.00 21.19 33.61
N ILE A 8 -5.88 21.48 32.94
CA ILE A 8 -5.73 21.22 31.50
C ILE A 8 -5.52 19.71 31.32
N LEU A 9 -6.55 19.00 30.86
CA LEU A 9 -6.42 17.63 30.37
C LEU A 9 -5.55 17.65 29.11
N ALA A 10 -4.27 17.30 29.25
CA ALA A 10 -3.43 16.95 28.12
C ALA A 10 -3.94 15.63 27.51
N LEU A 11 -4.75 15.72 26.45
CA LEU A 11 -5.04 14.58 25.59
C LEU A 11 -3.74 14.17 24.90
N GLY A 12 -3.05 13.19 25.47
CA GLY A 12 -1.98 12.48 24.78
C GLY A 12 -2.60 11.74 23.60
N ALA A 13 -2.46 12.30 22.40
CA ALA A 13 -2.74 11.56 21.18
C ALA A 13 -1.72 10.41 21.12
N PHE A 14 -2.20 9.18 21.31
CA PHE A 14 -1.46 7.99 20.89
C PHE A 14 -1.38 8.05 19.37
N ALA A 15 -0.37 8.75 18.85
CA ALA A 15 0.03 8.60 17.47
C ALA A 15 0.52 7.16 17.32
N SER A 16 -0.38 6.26 16.88
CA SER A 16 0.05 4.95 16.39
C SER A 16 1.06 5.23 15.29
N ALA A 17 2.29 4.78 15.45
CA ALA A 17 3.28 4.89 14.39
C ALA A 17 2.79 4.03 13.22
N GLN A 18 2.64 4.63 12.04
CA GLN A 18 2.27 3.90 10.82
C GLN A 18 3.20 2.72 10.61
N LYS A 19 2.62 1.53 10.41
CA LYS A 19 3.37 0.30 10.18
C LYS A 19 3.27 -0.12 8.73
N PHE A 20 4.38 -0.64 8.20
CA PHE A 20 4.46 -1.20 6.86
C PHE A 20 4.94 -2.64 6.97
N ILE A 21 4.08 -3.59 6.60
CA ILE A 21 4.32 -5.03 6.70
C ILE A 21 4.47 -5.62 5.30
N ASP A 22 5.46 -6.50 5.14
CA ASP A 22 5.77 -7.27 3.92
C ASP A 22 6.13 -6.44 2.67
N PHE A 23 6.43 -5.15 2.84
CA PHE A 23 7.00 -4.32 1.76
C PHE A 23 8.41 -4.79 1.42
N PRO A 24 8.67 -5.22 0.17
CA PRO A 24 9.99 -5.67 -0.27
C PRO A 24 10.99 -4.51 -0.32
N ASN A 25 12.28 -4.83 -0.34
CA ASN A 25 13.33 -3.81 -0.43
C ASN A 25 13.31 -3.11 -1.79
N SER A 26 13.02 -3.87 -2.85
CA SER A 26 12.78 -3.33 -4.18
C SER A 26 11.78 -4.18 -4.96
N LEU A 27 11.13 -3.55 -5.94
CA LEU A 27 10.34 -4.21 -6.95
C LEU A 27 10.90 -3.85 -8.32
N LYS A 28 11.06 -4.85 -9.17
CA LYS A 28 11.33 -4.66 -10.59
C LYS A 28 10.02 -4.82 -11.36
N CYS A 29 9.53 -3.72 -11.93
CA CYS A 29 8.27 -3.69 -12.66
C CYS A 29 8.53 -3.41 -14.14
N GLN A 30 7.85 -4.14 -15.02
CA GLN A 30 7.85 -3.85 -16.44
C GLN A 30 7.09 -2.54 -16.70
N THR A 31 7.65 -1.64 -17.53
CA THR A 31 7.06 -0.32 -17.82
C THR A 31 6.52 -0.19 -19.23
N ASP A 32 6.85 -1.13 -20.12
CA ASP A 32 6.34 -1.18 -21.49
C ASP A 32 5.45 -2.41 -21.73
N GLY A 33 4.67 -2.43 -22.81
CA GLY A 33 3.88 -3.62 -23.15
C GLY A 33 4.68 -4.74 -23.81
N ALA A 34 5.94 -4.51 -24.19
CA ALA A 34 6.76 -5.48 -24.92
C ALA A 34 7.69 -6.32 -24.02
N GLY A 35 7.77 -6.03 -22.71
CA GLY A 35 8.63 -6.75 -21.78
C GLY A 35 10.10 -6.40 -21.89
N LYS A 36 10.42 -5.20 -22.40
CA LYS A 36 11.80 -4.76 -22.63
C LYS A 36 12.26 -3.70 -21.62
N GLU A 37 11.33 -2.90 -21.12
CA GLU A 37 11.63 -1.82 -20.20
C GLU A 37 11.20 -2.16 -18.78
N PHE A 38 12.06 -1.84 -17.82
CA PHE A 38 11.80 -2.11 -16.42
C PHE A 38 12.22 -0.90 -15.57
N ALA A 39 11.41 -0.59 -14.57
CA ALA A 39 11.74 0.35 -13.53
C ALA A 39 11.86 -0.36 -12.18
N ASN A 40 12.73 0.20 -11.33
CA ASN A 40 12.84 -0.21 -9.94
C ASN A 40 12.03 0.74 -9.06
N ILE A 41 11.12 0.17 -8.28
CA ILE A 41 10.41 0.83 -7.20
C ILE A 41 11.15 0.46 -5.91
N THR A 42 11.67 1.47 -5.20
CA THR A 42 12.30 1.23 -3.90
C THR A 42 11.24 0.98 -2.83
N LYS A 43 11.63 0.40 -1.70
CA LYS A 43 10.75 0.29 -0.54
C LYS A 43 10.10 1.63 -0.15
N ILE A 44 10.89 2.71 -0.18
CA ILE A 44 10.43 4.06 0.16
C ILE A 44 9.40 4.54 -0.87
N ASP A 45 9.69 4.39 -2.16
CA ASP A 45 8.75 4.74 -3.23
C ASP A 45 7.40 4.02 -3.07
N ALA A 46 7.44 2.73 -2.73
CA ALA A 46 6.25 1.92 -2.52
C ALA A 46 5.47 2.37 -1.27
N GLN A 47 6.16 2.68 -0.17
CA GLN A 47 5.53 3.17 1.06
C GLN A 47 4.89 4.55 0.85
N ASP A 48 5.57 5.46 0.16
CA ASP A 48 5.06 6.80 -0.14
C ASP A 48 3.85 6.76 -1.08
N ALA A 49 3.81 5.83 -2.02
CA ALA A 49 2.69 5.66 -2.95
C ALA A 49 1.40 5.13 -2.30
N VAL A 50 1.49 4.55 -1.09
CA VAL A 50 0.33 4.00 -0.37
C VAL A 50 -0.02 4.79 0.89
N LYS A 51 0.88 5.68 1.35
CA LYS A 51 0.73 6.39 2.62
C LYS A 51 -0.43 7.38 2.60
N GLY A 52 -1.18 7.41 3.70
CA GLY A 52 -2.45 8.13 3.81
C GLY A 52 -3.60 7.37 3.15
N PRO A 53 -4.83 7.90 3.13
CA PRO A 53 -5.91 7.36 2.28
C PRO A 53 -5.66 7.71 0.80
N ASN A 54 -4.42 7.60 0.33
CA ASN A 54 -4.06 7.75 -1.07
C ASN A 54 -4.22 6.39 -1.74
N GLY A 55 -5.23 6.28 -2.59
CA GLY A 55 -5.52 5.06 -3.33
C GLY A 55 -7.01 4.82 -3.45
N ASN A 56 -7.39 4.09 -4.49
CA ASN A 56 -8.78 3.71 -4.70
C ASN A 56 -9.04 2.41 -3.94
N VAL A 57 -10.11 2.37 -3.13
CA VAL A 57 -10.63 1.10 -2.59
C VAL A 57 -11.08 0.26 -3.77
N ILE A 58 -10.43 -0.88 -3.97
CA ILE A 58 -10.81 -1.86 -4.99
C ILE A 58 -11.82 -2.85 -4.40
N ASN A 59 -11.61 -3.25 -3.15
CA ASN A 59 -12.47 -4.20 -2.45
C ASN A 59 -12.50 -3.89 -0.94
N ASN A 60 -13.60 -4.18 -0.27
CA ASN A 60 -13.72 -4.01 1.18
C ASN A 60 -12.98 -5.09 1.98
N SER A 61 -12.56 -6.18 1.32
CA SER A 61 -11.82 -7.28 1.92
C SER A 61 -10.68 -7.72 0.99
N ALA A 62 -9.44 -7.63 1.46
CA ALA A 62 -8.26 -8.07 0.71
C ALA A 62 -8.19 -9.58 0.52
N ALA A 63 -8.86 -10.36 1.38
CA ALA A 63 -9.03 -11.80 1.19
C ALA A 63 -9.86 -12.12 -0.07
N ASP A 64 -10.85 -11.30 -0.41
CA ASP A 64 -11.82 -11.58 -1.48
C ASP A 64 -11.25 -11.31 -2.88
N ALA A 65 -10.24 -10.45 -2.97
CA ALA A 65 -9.63 -10.04 -4.25
C ALA A 65 -8.46 -10.94 -4.71
N ALA A 66 -8.26 -12.11 -4.09
CA ALA A 66 -7.13 -13.00 -4.38
C ALA A 66 -5.77 -12.25 -4.38
N SER A 67 -5.63 -11.32 -3.42
CA SER A 67 -4.67 -10.22 -3.41
C SER A 67 -3.23 -10.64 -3.07
N GLY A 68 -2.69 -11.68 -3.70
CA GLY A 68 -1.33 -12.16 -3.44
C GLY A 68 -1.10 -12.49 -1.96
N LYS A 69 -0.23 -11.73 -1.29
CA LYS A 69 0.13 -11.96 0.12
C LYS A 69 -1.01 -11.67 1.11
N CYS A 70 -2.00 -10.88 0.71
CA CYS A 70 -3.08 -10.42 1.59
C CYS A 70 -4.31 -11.33 1.62
N VAL A 71 -4.26 -12.53 1.03
CA VAL A 71 -5.40 -13.46 0.96
C VAL A 71 -5.96 -13.90 2.32
N LYS A 72 -5.24 -13.65 3.42
CA LYS A 72 -5.67 -13.97 4.79
C LYS A 72 -6.26 -12.77 5.54
N LEU A 73 -6.26 -11.57 4.95
CA LEU A 73 -6.71 -10.33 5.58
C LEU A 73 -8.19 -10.08 5.31
N SER A 74 -9.05 -10.90 5.90
CA SER A 74 -10.51 -10.77 5.78
C SER A 74 -11.01 -9.51 6.47
N GLY A 75 -11.86 -8.74 5.79
CA GLY A 75 -12.45 -7.51 6.33
C GLY A 75 -11.49 -6.31 6.40
N VAL A 76 -10.26 -6.45 5.90
CA VAL A 76 -9.32 -5.33 5.72
C VAL A 76 -9.45 -4.82 4.28
N PRO A 77 -9.77 -3.53 4.05
CA PRO A 77 -9.97 -3.04 2.69
C PRO A 77 -8.70 -3.09 1.85
N PHE A 78 -8.89 -3.39 0.57
CA PHE A 78 -7.88 -3.54 -0.47
C PHE A 78 -7.85 -2.34 -1.38
N TYR A 79 -6.66 -1.82 -1.65
CA TYR A 79 -6.42 -0.59 -2.37
C TYR A 79 -5.39 -0.78 -3.48
N ALA A 80 -5.40 0.14 -4.44
CA ALA A 80 -4.27 0.36 -5.32
C ALA A 80 -3.72 1.79 -5.18
N GLY A 81 -2.40 1.87 -5.05
CA GLY A 81 -1.59 3.07 -5.21
C GLY A 81 -0.76 2.97 -6.49
N SER A 82 -0.20 4.09 -6.93
CA SER A 82 0.57 4.16 -8.18
C SER A 82 1.90 4.84 -7.92
N VAL A 83 2.98 4.28 -8.49
CA VAL A 83 4.28 4.93 -8.57
C VAL A 83 4.43 5.45 -10.01
N PRO A 84 4.36 6.78 -10.24
CA PRO A 84 4.34 7.36 -11.57
C PRO A 84 5.48 6.85 -12.46
N GLY A 85 5.12 6.36 -13.66
CA GLY A 85 6.07 5.82 -14.63
C GLY A 85 6.74 4.51 -14.25
N LYS A 86 6.38 3.87 -13.13
CA LYS A 86 7.01 2.62 -12.67
C LYS A 86 6.04 1.45 -12.53
N GLY A 87 4.85 1.68 -11.98
CA GLY A 87 3.86 0.61 -11.77
C GLY A 87 2.82 0.94 -10.71
N SER A 88 2.00 -0.06 -10.38
CA SER A 88 0.95 0.00 -9.36
C SER A 88 1.29 -0.90 -8.18
N ILE A 89 1.00 -0.42 -6.97
CA ILE A 89 1.17 -1.13 -5.71
C ILE A 89 -0.21 -1.49 -5.18
N TYR A 90 -0.43 -2.76 -4.90
CA TYR A 90 -1.65 -3.25 -4.30
C TYR A 90 -1.39 -3.52 -2.82
N PHE A 91 -2.25 -2.97 -1.97
CA PHE A 91 -2.04 -3.01 -0.53
C PHE A 91 -3.36 -3.13 0.23
N ALA A 92 -3.29 -3.67 1.44
CA ALA A 92 -4.39 -3.64 2.38
C ALA A 92 -4.08 -2.62 3.47
N TYR A 93 -5.08 -1.86 3.90
CA TYR A 93 -4.90 -0.88 4.97
C TYR A 93 -5.86 -1.15 6.12
N ASP A 94 -5.29 -1.54 7.26
CA ASP A 94 -6.02 -1.64 8.51
C ASP A 94 -5.95 -0.30 9.24
N LYS A 95 -7.05 0.45 9.14
CA LYS A 95 -7.20 1.75 9.78
C LYS A 95 -7.21 1.68 11.30
N ALA A 96 -7.67 0.59 11.90
CA ALA A 96 -7.71 0.45 13.36
C ALA A 96 -6.30 0.31 13.94
N GLN A 97 -5.40 -0.33 13.18
CA GLN A 97 -4.00 -0.54 13.57
C GLN A 97 -3.03 0.45 12.92
N ASP A 98 -3.52 1.33 12.06
CA ASP A 98 -2.74 2.20 11.18
C ASP A 98 -1.61 1.45 10.45
N THR A 99 -1.97 0.29 9.88
CA THR A 99 -1.02 -0.67 9.31
C THR A 99 -1.30 -0.93 7.83
N TYR A 100 -0.26 -0.76 7.01
CA TYR A 100 -0.25 -1.04 5.59
C TYR A 100 0.41 -2.39 5.33
N TYR A 101 -0.27 -3.24 4.57
CA TYR A 101 0.21 -4.56 4.16
C TYR A 101 0.45 -4.55 2.65
N PHE A 102 1.66 -4.89 2.23
CA PHE A 102 1.94 -5.10 0.82
C PHE A 102 1.31 -6.41 0.35
N CYS A 103 0.50 -6.34 -0.70
CA CYS A 103 -0.22 -7.49 -1.23
C CYS A 103 0.42 -8.02 -2.51
N SER A 104 0.66 -7.13 -3.47
CA SER A 104 1.31 -7.40 -4.75
C SER A 104 1.66 -6.09 -5.48
N ALA A 105 2.36 -6.19 -6.60
CA ALA A 105 2.61 -5.05 -7.48
C ALA A 105 2.52 -5.49 -8.94
N GLN A 106 2.05 -4.59 -9.81
CA GLN A 106 1.90 -4.83 -11.25
C GLN A 106 2.50 -3.68 -12.05
N GLY A 107 3.13 -4.02 -13.17
CA GLY A 107 3.67 -3.11 -14.16
C GLY A 107 2.68 -2.82 -15.29
N ALA A 108 3.20 -2.48 -16.46
CA ALA A 108 2.43 -2.27 -17.67
C ALA A 108 1.70 -3.54 -18.14
N VAL A 109 0.64 -3.34 -18.93
CA VAL A 109 -0.08 -4.42 -19.62
C VAL A 109 0.82 -5.02 -20.69
N ASP A 110 1.11 -6.31 -20.55
CA ASP A 110 1.88 -7.05 -21.55
C ASP A 110 1.03 -7.29 -22.80
N ASN A 111 1.60 -6.95 -23.97
CA ASN A 111 0.90 -6.97 -25.25
C ASN A 111 0.58 -8.39 -25.73
N LYS A 112 1.26 -9.42 -25.22
CA LYS A 112 1.03 -10.82 -25.63
C LYS A 112 -0.09 -11.46 -24.84
N SER A 113 -0.14 -11.19 -23.54
CA SER A 113 -1.11 -11.75 -22.61
C SER A 113 -2.37 -10.89 -22.48
N GLY A 114 -2.27 -9.57 -22.71
CA GLY A 114 -3.33 -8.62 -22.45
C GLY A 114 -3.55 -8.31 -20.97
N TYR A 115 -2.68 -8.82 -20.08
CA TYR A 115 -2.75 -8.63 -18.64
C TYR A 115 -1.56 -7.82 -18.13
N PRO A 116 -1.70 -7.08 -17.02
CA PRO A 116 -0.56 -6.42 -16.37
C PRO A 116 0.50 -7.43 -15.96
N ALA A 117 1.77 -7.11 -16.24
CA ALA A 117 2.89 -7.93 -15.81
C ALA A 117 3.07 -7.82 -14.28
N SER A 118 3.17 -8.95 -13.58
CA SER A 118 3.53 -8.93 -12.15
C SER A 118 4.94 -8.38 -11.96
N CYS A 119 5.11 -7.48 -10.99
CA CYS A 119 6.45 -7.05 -10.60
C CYS A 119 7.18 -8.16 -9.85
N THR A 120 8.51 -8.21 -10.00
CA THR A 120 9.36 -9.14 -9.26
C THR A 120 9.90 -8.46 -8.01
N GLU A 121 9.74 -9.11 -6.85
CA GLU A 121 10.33 -8.67 -5.58
C GLU A 121 11.81 -9.05 -5.52
N ASN A 122 12.67 -8.11 -5.09
CA ASN A 122 14.08 -8.38 -4.77
C ASN A 122 14.44 -7.88 -3.36
#